data_AF-A0A8T3WHS4-F1
#
_entry.id   AF-A0A8T3WHS4-F1
#
_cell.length_a   1.000
_cell.length_b   1.000
_cell.length_c   1.000
_cell.angle_alpha   90.00
_cell.angle_beta   90.00
_cell.angle_gamma   90.00
#
_symmetry.space_group_name_H-M   'P 1'
#
loop_
_entity.id
_entity.type
_entity.pdbx_description
1 polymer ?
#
loop_
_entity_poly.entity_id
_entity_poly.type
_entity_poly.pdbx_seq_one_letter_code
_entity_poly.pdbx_strand_id
1 'polypeptide(L)'
;MGFLDTIKSRFMSSSNRISDEELNGYLKSTKDNLKLASENIGKFLEAMRDFQPARRHEPLYYEEVKNRLIHMRSGIRNGVVFADERMNNTINTLNSIKNSDQLRDMIIAWSKNIQANDDKVYDILKILQVEMWGEEKLKRGFPVPSLGKDAVCGYLVSAVNYLNSAKSNIDTYSSYSSMANAA
;
A
#
# COMPACT_ATOMS: atom_id res chain seq x y z
N MET A 1 -32.90 39.22 0.52
CA MET A 1 -32.23 38.01 0.00
C MET A 1 -32.55 37.94 -1.47
N GLY A 2 -31.56 38.19 -2.32
CA GLY A 2 -31.76 38.43 -3.75
C GLY A 2 -31.90 37.13 -4.54
N PHE A 3 -32.61 37.20 -5.68
CA PHE A 3 -32.71 36.11 -6.67
C PHE A 3 -31.33 35.54 -7.05
N LEU A 4 -30.29 36.38 -7.06
CA LEU A 4 -28.90 35.99 -7.31
C LEU A 4 -28.30 35.16 -6.16
N ASP A 5 -28.69 35.38 -4.90
CA ASP A 5 -28.25 34.57 -3.76
C ASP A 5 -28.82 33.14 -3.84
N THR A 6 -30.08 33.02 -4.31
CA THR A 6 -30.75 31.73 -4.51
C THR A 6 -30.17 30.95 -5.69
N ILE A 7 -29.76 31.63 -6.78
CA ILE A 7 -29.07 30.97 -7.89
C ILE A 7 -27.67 30.54 -7.49
N LYS A 8 -26.93 31.39 -6.75
CA LYS A 8 -25.59 31.06 -6.28
C LYS A 8 -25.63 29.91 -5.27
N SER A 9 -26.60 29.88 -4.36
CA SER A 9 -26.79 28.73 -3.46
C SER A 9 -27.20 27.47 -4.22
N ARG A 10 -28.13 27.54 -5.19
CA ARG A 10 -28.50 26.38 -6.02
C ARG A 10 -27.34 25.86 -6.87
N PHE A 11 -26.51 26.74 -7.44
CA PHE A 11 -25.33 26.35 -8.23
C PHE A 11 -24.22 25.76 -7.35
N MET A 12 -24.02 26.29 -6.14
CA MET A 12 -23.08 25.69 -5.17
C MET A 12 -23.60 24.33 -4.67
N SER A 13 -24.91 24.18 -4.48
CA SER A 13 -25.56 22.92 -4.08
C SER A 13 -25.60 21.86 -5.19
N SER A 14 -25.64 22.26 -6.47
CA SER A 14 -25.74 21.35 -7.60
C SER A 14 -24.40 20.86 -8.13
N SER A 15 -23.27 21.43 -7.71
CA SER A 15 -21.96 21.15 -8.32
C SER A 15 -21.13 20.04 -7.64
N ASN A 16 -21.58 19.43 -6.53
CA ASN A 16 -20.72 18.56 -5.72
C ASN A 16 -21.36 17.25 -5.20
N ARG A 17 -22.52 16.83 -5.72
CA ARG A 17 -23.07 15.51 -5.37
C ARG A 17 -22.43 14.45 -6.26
N ILE A 18 -21.28 13.93 -5.83
CA ILE A 18 -20.76 12.67 -6.36
C ILE A 18 -21.81 11.59 -6.10
N SER A 19 -22.05 10.75 -7.11
CA SER A 19 -22.96 9.62 -6.98
C SER A 19 -22.36 8.52 -6.09
N ASP A 20 -23.21 7.74 -5.43
CA ASP A 20 -22.76 6.56 -4.65
C ASP A 20 -21.98 5.57 -5.54
N GLU A 21 -22.26 5.53 -6.84
CA GLU A 21 -21.55 4.74 -7.83
C GLU A 21 -20.11 5.21 -8.04
N GLU A 22 -19.89 6.52 -8.13
CA GLU A 22 -18.54 7.12 -8.21
C GLU A 22 -17.76 6.92 -6.89
N LEU A 23 -18.43 7.05 -5.75
CA LEU A 23 -17.84 6.80 -4.43
C LEU A 23 -17.36 5.34 -4.31
N ASN A 24 -18.19 4.39 -4.76
CA ASN A 24 -17.83 2.98 -4.85
C ASN A 24 -16.73 2.71 -5.87
N GLY A 25 -16.63 3.51 -6.93
CA GLY A 25 -15.52 3.49 -7.88
C GLY A 25 -14.17 3.65 -7.19
N TYR A 26 -14.04 4.63 -6.30
CA TYR A 26 -12.78 4.85 -5.55
C TYR A 26 -12.46 3.70 -4.60
N LEU A 27 -13.46 3.10 -3.93
CA LEU A 27 -13.24 1.92 -3.09
C LEU A 27 -12.80 0.71 -3.91
N LYS A 28 -13.42 0.49 -5.09
CA LYS A 28 -13.04 -0.57 -6.02
C LYS A 28 -11.60 -0.40 -6.50
N SER A 29 -11.23 0.80 -6.94
CA SER A 29 -9.87 1.10 -7.36
C SER A 29 -8.87 0.95 -6.19
N THR A 30 -9.25 1.33 -4.97
CA THR A 30 -8.43 1.06 -3.77
C THR A 30 -8.20 -0.44 -3.59
N LYS A 31 -9.27 -1.24 -3.62
CA LYS A 31 -9.24 -2.70 -3.49
C LYS A 31 -8.33 -3.36 -4.52
N ASP A 32 -8.47 -2.98 -5.78
CA ASP A 32 -7.69 -3.57 -6.88
C ASP A 32 -6.20 -3.22 -6.76
N ASN A 33 -5.87 -1.97 -6.43
CA ASN A 33 -4.50 -1.56 -6.17
C ASN A 33 -3.88 -2.30 -4.96
N LEU A 34 -4.63 -2.48 -3.86
CA LEU A 34 -4.16 -3.26 -2.72
C LEU A 34 -3.89 -4.74 -3.08
N LYS A 35 -4.73 -5.35 -3.93
CA LYS A 35 -4.48 -6.70 -4.44
C LYS A 35 -3.19 -6.76 -5.25
N LEU A 36 -2.99 -5.83 -6.18
CA LEU A 36 -1.77 -5.76 -6.99
C LEU A 36 -0.51 -5.54 -6.14
N ALA A 37 -0.59 -4.71 -5.10
CA ALA A 37 0.49 -4.56 -4.13
C ALA A 37 0.79 -5.88 -3.40
N SER A 38 -0.24 -6.58 -2.92
CA SER A 38 -0.11 -7.88 -2.24
C SER A 38 0.47 -8.97 -3.15
N GLU A 39 0.12 -8.96 -4.43
CA GLU A 39 0.65 -9.88 -5.44
C GLU A 39 2.13 -9.62 -5.71
N ASN A 40 2.53 -8.36 -5.88
CA ASN A 40 3.93 -8.02 -6.12
C ASN A 40 4.82 -8.35 -4.90
N ILE A 41 4.34 -8.13 -3.68
CA ILE A 41 5.05 -8.63 -2.48
C ILE A 41 5.15 -10.16 -2.50
N GLY A 42 4.10 -10.85 -2.96
CA GLY A 42 4.13 -12.31 -3.15
C GLY A 42 5.21 -12.76 -4.14
N LYS A 43 5.28 -12.11 -5.31
CA LYS A 43 6.30 -12.40 -6.33
C LYS A 43 7.72 -12.16 -5.82
N PHE A 44 7.93 -11.10 -5.03
CA PHE A 44 9.22 -10.88 -4.36
C PHE A 44 9.57 -12.05 -3.43
N LEU A 45 8.63 -12.45 -2.55
CA LEU A 45 8.86 -13.54 -1.59
C LEU A 45 9.15 -14.87 -2.30
N GLU A 46 8.47 -15.14 -3.42
CA GLU A 46 8.70 -16.33 -4.24
C GLU A 46 10.07 -16.27 -4.93
N ALA A 47 10.43 -15.13 -5.53
CA ALA A 47 11.73 -14.92 -6.15
C ALA A 47 12.90 -15.06 -5.17
N MET A 48 12.63 -14.82 -3.88
CA MET A 48 13.60 -14.96 -2.80
C MET A 48 13.53 -16.32 -2.10
N ARG A 49 12.61 -17.23 -2.45
CA ARG A 49 12.42 -18.50 -1.75
C ARG A 49 13.65 -19.39 -1.79
N ASP A 50 14.27 -19.47 -2.96
CA ASP A 50 15.44 -20.32 -3.20
C ASP A 50 16.75 -19.59 -2.84
N PHE A 51 16.64 -18.33 -2.42
CA PHE A 51 17.75 -17.54 -1.89
C PHE A 51 18.01 -17.95 -0.43
N GLN A 52 18.95 -18.87 -0.22
CA GLN A 52 19.48 -19.16 1.10
C GLN A 52 20.79 -18.38 1.32
N PRO A 53 20.85 -17.42 2.26
CA PRO A 53 22.11 -16.77 2.60
C PRO A 53 23.13 -17.83 3.03
N ALA A 54 24.41 -17.64 2.64
CA ALA A 54 25.50 -18.55 3.01
C ALA A 54 25.73 -18.53 4.53
N ARG A 55 24.96 -19.38 5.21
CA ARG A 55 24.97 -19.99 6.56
C ARG A 55 25.82 -19.48 7.74
N ARG A 56 26.57 -18.37 7.71
CA ARG A 56 27.36 -17.98 8.89
C ARG A 56 27.26 -16.56 9.42
N HIS A 57 26.76 -15.56 8.67
CA HIS A 57 26.74 -14.19 9.22
C HIS A 57 25.45 -13.37 9.07
N GLU A 58 24.44 -13.78 8.29
CA GLU A 58 23.29 -12.90 8.00
C GLU A 58 21.88 -13.56 7.88
N PRO A 59 21.52 -14.64 8.62
CA PRO A 59 20.11 -15.06 8.68
C PRO A 59 19.16 -13.94 9.12
N LEU A 60 19.67 -12.97 9.89
CA LEU A 60 18.87 -11.90 10.49
C LEU A 60 18.22 -10.98 9.44
N TYR A 61 18.97 -10.46 8.48
CA TYR A 61 18.41 -9.47 7.53
C TYR A 61 17.41 -10.10 6.57
N TYR A 62 17.70 -11.30 6.05
CA TYR A 62 16.77 -11.99 5.15
C TYR A 62 15.47 -12.35 5.86
N GLU A 63 15.54 -12.99 7.03
CA GLU A 63 14.34 -13.36 7.78
C GLU A 63 13.60 -12.12 8.32
N GLU A 64 14.31 -11.04 8.69
CA GLU A 64 13.67 -9.76 9.03
C GLU A 64 12.87 -9.20 7.86
N VAL A 65 13.48 -9.06 6.68
CA VAL A 65 12.80 -8.56 5.48
C VAL A 65 11.61 -9.44 5.11
N LYS A 66 11.80 -10.76 5.12
CA LYS A 66 10.74 -11.73 4.83
C LYS A 66 9.58 -11.61 5.81
N ASN A 67 9.84 -11.57 7.12
CA ASN A 67 8.80 -11.46 8.14
C ASN A 67 8.06 -10.12 8.04
N ARG A 68 8.77 -9.01 7.84
CA ARG A 68 8.17 -7.68 7.61
C ARG A 68 7.21 -7.71 6.42
N LEU A 69 7.62 -8.29 5.30
CA LEU A 69 6.80 -8.40 4.09
C LEU A 69 5.61 -9.34 4.26
N ILE A 70 5.76 -10.46 4.97
CA ILE A 70 4.64 -11.37 5.28
C ILE A 70 3.58 -10.64 6.12
N HIS A 71 4.00 -9.95 7.18
CA HIS A 71 3.08 -9.17 8.03
C HIS A 71 2.40 -8.06 7.25
N MET A 72 3.14 -7.33 6.42
CA MET A 72 2.61 -6.28 5.57
C MET A 72 1.59 -6.82 4.57
N ARG A 73 1.92 -7.92 3.89
CA ARG A 73 1.02 -8.58 2.94
C ARG A 73 -0.29 -9.03 3.60
N SER A 74 -0.22 -9.50 4.85
CA SER A 74 -1.39 -9.81 5.66
C SER A 74 -2.23 -8.56 5.96
N GLY A 75 -1.59 -7.47 6.40
CA GLY A 75 -2.24 -6.18 6.61
C GLY A 75 -2.93 -5.64 5.36
N ILE A 76 -2.27 -5.71 4.20
CA ILE A 76 -2.82 -5.30 2.91
C ILE A 76 -4.07 -6.11 2.57
N ARG A 77 -4.10 -7.42 2.85
CA ARG A 77 -5.30 -8.25 2.66
C ARG A 77 -6.45 -7.81 3.56
N ASN A 78 -6.19 -7.39 4.79
CA ASN A 78 -7.22 -6.79 5.65
C ASN A 78 -7.75 -5.48 5.05
N GLY A 79 -6.89 -4.68 4.41
CA GLY A 79 -7.30 -3.50 3.64
C GLY A 79 -8.22 -3.83 2.46
N VAL A 80 -7.95 -4.94 1.74
CA VAL A 80 -8.82 -5.45 0.68
C VAL A 80 -10.20 -5.83 1.22
N VAL A 81 -10.23 -6.53 2.36
CA VAL A 81 -11.48 -6.91 3.05
C VAL A 81 -12.26 -5.67 3.49
N PHE A 82 -11.58 -4.67 4.08
CA PHE A 82 -12.20 -3.40 4.45
C PHE A 82 -12.87 -2.71 3.25
N ALA A 83 -12.17 -2.59 2.12
CA ALA A 83 -12.71 -1.93 0.94
C ALA A 83 -13.94 -2.67 0.40
N ASP A 84 -13.91 -4.01 0.41
CA ASP A 84 -15.04 -4.84 0.01
C ASP A 84 -16.25 -4.68 0.93
N GLU A 85 -16.03 -4.67 2.24
CA GLU A 85 -17.08 -4.47 3.25
C GLU A 85 -17.76 -3.10 3.10
N ARG A 86 -16.96 -2.06 2.87
CA ARG A 86 -17.47 -0.70 2.64
C ARG A 86 -18.30 -0.59 1.37
N MET A 87 -17.89 -1.23 0.28
CA MET A 87 -18.67 -1.26 -0.97
C MET A 87 -20.00 -2.01 -0.80
N ASN A 88 -20.00 -3.07 0.02
CA ASN A 88 -21.18 -3.90 0.23
C ASN A 88 -22.07 -3.42 1.40
N ASN A 89 -21.72 -2.29 2.03
CA ASN A 89 -22.37 -1.77 3.25
C ASN A 89 -22.46 -2.82 4.38
N THR A 90 -21.47 -3.71 4.48
CA THR A 90 -21.40 -4.70 5.55
C THR A 90 -20.52 -4.22 6.70
N ILE A 91 -20.91 -4.53 7.93
CA ILE A 91 -20.14 -4.20 9.14
C ILE A 91 -19.55 -5.48 9.70
N ASN A 92 -18.25 -5.64 9.57
CA ASN A 92 -17.51 -6.70 10.24
C ASN A 92 -16.76 -6.12 11.45
N THR A 93 -17.27 -6.40 12.65
CA THR A 93 -16.67 -5.91 13.89
C THR A 93 -15.27 -6.48 14.14
N LEU A 94 -14.94 -7.60 13.51
CA LEU A 94 -13.63 -8.27 13.60
C LEU A 94 -12.58 -7.66 12.66
N ASN A 95 -12.96 -6.79 11.72
CA ASN A 95 -11.98 -6.12 10.88
C ASN A 95 -11.11 -5.20 11.75
N SER A 96 -9.79 -5.37 11.66
CA SER A 96 -8.82 -4.53 12.38
C SER A 96 -8.86 -3.07 11.95
N ILE A 97 -9.32 -2.79 10.71
CA ILE A 97 -9.40 -1.45 10.13
C ILE A 97 -10.81 -0.92 10.30
N LYS A 98 -10.98 0.20 11.01
CA LYS A 98 -12.30 0.73 11.38
C LYS A 98 -12.81 1.81 10.44
N ASN A 99 -11.91 2.60 9.86
CA ASN A 99 -12.27 3.71 8.97
C ASN A 99 -11.23 3.93 7.87
N SER A 100 -11.56 4.81 6.93
CA SER A 100 -10.71 5.11 5.78
C SER A 100 -9.41 5.82 6.16
N ASP A 101 -9.40 6.64 7.20
CA ASP A 101 -8.19 7.29 7.72
C ASP A 101 -7.19 6.27 8.27
N GLN A 102 -7.67 5.28 9.03
CA GLN A 102 -6.83 4.18 9.50
C GLN A 102 -6.26 3.37 8.33
N LEU A 103 -7.07 3.05 7.31
CA LEU A 103 -6.56 2.38 6.12
C LEU A 103 -5.47 3.21 5.43
N ARG A 104 -5.71 4.51 5.26
CA ARG A 104 -4.77 5.47 4.66
C ARG A 104 -3.44 5.49 5.42
N ASP A 105 -3.49 5.62 6.74
CA ASP A 105 -2.29 5.68 7.58
C ASP A 105 -1.50 4.36 7.53
N MET A 106 -2.20 3.22 7.49
CA MET A 106 -1.58 1.91 7.27
C MET A 106 -0.92 1.81 5.90
N ILE A 107 -1.57 2.29 4.82
CA ILE A 107 -0.99 2.32 3.47
C ILE A 107 0.30 3.16 3.44
N ILE A 108 0.30 4.32 4.11
CA ILE A 108 1.51 5.16 4.25
C ILE A 108 2.61 4.39 4.98
N ALA A 109 2.27 3.74 6.10
CA ALA A 109 3.24 2.97 6.88
C ALA A 109 3.82 1.80 6.07
N TRP A 110 3.00 1.05 5.34
CA TRP A 110 3.45 -0.03 4.46
C TRP A 110 4.38 0.48 3.36
N SER A 111 4.00 1.59 2.71
CA SER A 111 4.80 2.21 1.65
C SER A 111 6.17 2.62 2.19
N LYS A 112 6.23 3.31 3.33
CA LYS A 112 7.48 3.72 3.99
C LYS A 112 8.33 2.54 4.46
N ASN A 113 7.70 1.45 4.88
CA ASN A 113 8.42 0.26 5.31
C ASN A 113 9.16 -0.42 4.14
N ILE A 114 8.58 -0.36 2.93
CA ILE A 114 9.24 -0.82 1.70
C ILE A 114 10.25 0.20 1.20
N GLN A 115 9.84 1.47 1.08
CA GLN A 115 10.62 2.57 0.53
C GLN A 115 10.23 3.89 1.23
N ALA A 116 11.08 4.35 2.15
CA ALA A 116 10.83 5.52 2.96
C ALA A 116 11.17 6.84 2.24
N ASN A 117 12.01 6.80 1.20
CA ASN A 117 12.59 7.97 0.55
C ASN A 117 13.26 8.94 1.55
N ASP A 118 13.79 8.40 2.64
CA ASP A 118 14.53 9.10 3.67
C ASP A 118 15.80 8.31 3.97
N ASP A 119 16.96 8.94 3.76
CA ASP A 119 18.26 8.32 3.95
C ASP A 119 18.51 7.84 5.39
N LYS A 120 17.76 8.36 6.36
CA LYS A 120 17.88 7.97 7.77
C LYS A 120 17.03 6.75 8.13
N VAL A 121 16.12 6.32 7.25
CA VAL A 121 15.23 5.18 7.51
C VAL A 121 15.78 3.92 6.85
N TYR A 122 15.93 2.86 7.65
CA TYR A 122 16.30 1.53 7.16
C TYR A 122 15.07 0.77 6.64
N ASP A 123 14.61 1.19 5.46
CA ASP A 123 13.54 0.50 4.74
C ASP A 123 14.03 -0.82 4.11
N ILE A 124 13.08 -1.62 3.61
CA ILE A 124 13.39 -2.93 3.05
C ILE A 124 14.30 -2.83 1.83
N LEU A 125 14.07 -1.88 0.93
CA LEU A 125 14.92 -1.72 -0.26
C LEU A 125 16.36 -1.37 0.13
N LYS A 126 16.55 -0.52 1.13
CA LYS A 126 17.89 -0.16 1.63
C LYS A 126 18.59 -1.35 2.26
N ILE A 127 17.90 -2.15 3.08
CA ILE A 127 18.44 -3.40 3.64
C ILE A 127 18.91 -4.32 2.50
N LEU A 128 18.06 -4.54 1.50
CA LEU A 128 18.41 -5.38 0.36
C LEU A 128 19.62 -4.85 -0.43
N GLN A 129 19.65 -3.54 -0.68
CA GLN A 129 20.70 -2.90 -1.47
C GLN A 129 22.05 -2.84 -0.76
N VAL A 130 22.07 -2.62 0.56
CA VAL A 130 23.29 -2.43 1.34
C VAL A 130 23.75 -3.74 1.97
N GLU A 131 22.85 -4.40 2.71
CA GLU A 131 23.23 -5.54 3.54
C GLU A 131 23.28 -6.84 2.76
N MET A 132 22.45 -7.00 1.73
CA MET A 132 22.41 -8.25 0.97
C MET A 132 23.16 -8.17 -0.36
N TRP A 133 23.04 -7.04 -1.07
CA TRP A 133 23.59 -6.87 -2.42
C TRP A 133 24.49 -5.65 -2.59
N GLY A 134 25.11 -5.19 -1.49
CA GLY A 134 26.18 -4.21 -1.55
C GLY A 134 27.43 -4.81 -2.20
N GLU A 135 28.26 -3.98 -2.82
CA GLU A 135 29.48 -4.46 -3.52
C GLU A 135 30.38 -5.31 -2.62
N GLU A 136 30.53 -4.93 -1.35
CA GLU A 136 31.32 -5.70 -0.38
C GLU A 136 30.73 -7.10 -0.13
N LYS A 137 29.40 -7.20 -0.08
CA LYS A 137 28.70 -8.48 0.14
C LYS A 137 28.87 -9.38 -1.06
N LEU A 138 28.73 -8.83 -2.27
CA LEU A 138 28.99 -9.56 -3.52
C LEU A 138 30.43 -10.06 -3.60
N LYS A 139 31.43 -9.24 -3.24
CA LYS A 139 32.84 -9.65 -3.15
C LYS A 139 33.08 -10.77 -2.14
N ARG A 140 32.27 -10.85 -1.08
CA ARG A 140 32.28 -11.94 -0.08
C ARG A 140 31.53 -13.19 -0.54
N GLY A 141 31.02 -13.22 -1.77
CA GLY A 141 30.32 -14.37 -2.34
C GLY A 141 28.87 -14.49 -1.89
N PHE A 142 28.23 -13.40 -1.48
CA PHE A 142 26.79 -13.44 -1.21
C PHE A 142 26.02 -13.84 -2.47
N PRO A 143 25.04 -14.73 -2.34
CA PRO A 143 24.25 -15.13 -3.48
C PRO A 143 23.50 -13.91 -4.05
N VAL A 144 23.20 -13.98 -5.34
CA VAL A 144 22.32 -13.04 -6.04
C VAL A 144 21.08 -13.83 -6.47
N PRO A 145 19.86 -13.28 -6.39
CA PRO A 145 18.67 -13.97 -6.88
C PRO A 145 18.84 -14.35 -8.36
N SER A 146 18.29 -15.49 -8.75
CA SER A 146 18.36 -15.99 -10.13
C SER A 146 17.71 -15.03 -11.14
N LEU A 147 16.67 -14.31 -10.72
CA LEU A 147 15.99 -13.28 -11.51
C LEU A 147 16.77 -11.95 -11.60
N GLY A 148 17.86 -11.81 -10.84
CA GLY A 148 18.63 -10.57 -10.73
C GLY A 148 18.05 -9.58 -9.71
N LYS A 149 18.94 -8.75 -9.14
CA LYS A 149 18.60 -7.74 -8.11
C LYS A 149 17.49 -6.79 -8.58
N ASP A 150 17.62 -6.25 -9.78
CA ASP A 150 16.74 -5.18 -10.26
C ASP A 150 15.32 -5.69 -10.50
N ALA A 151 15.17 -6.90 -11.05
CA ALA A 151 13.87 -7.52 -11.23
C ALA A 151 13.17 -7.78 -9.88
N VAL A 152 13.93 -8.28 -8.89
CA VAL A 152 13.41 -8.56 -7.56
C VAL A 152 13.02 -7.28 -6.83
N CYS A 153 13.88 -6.25 -6.82
CA CYS A 153 13.54 -4.93 -6.29
C CYS A 153 12.35 -4.29 -7.03
N GLY A 154 12.24 -4.52 -8.33
CA GLY A 154 11.16 -4.01 -9.18
C GLY A 154 9.77 -4.43 -8.71
N TYR A 155 9.63 -5.64 -8.14
CA TYR A 155 8.37 -6.05 -7.51
C TYR A 155 8.00 -5.18 -6.31
N LEU A 156 8.97 -4.88 -5.43
CA LEU A 156 8.72 -4.03 -4.26
C LEU A 156 8.42 -2.58 -4.65
N VAL A 157 9.15 -2.03 -5.63
CA VAL A 157 8.87 -0.69 -6.19
C VAL A 157 7.46 -0.65 -6.80
N SER A 158 7.08 -1.68 -7.56
CA SER A 158 5.72 -1.79 -8.10
C SER A 158 4.68 -1.85 -7.00
N ALA A 159 4.93 -2.60 -5.91
CA ALA A 159 4.04 -2.64 -4.77
C ALA A 159 3.84 -1.26 -4.14
N VAL A 160 4.90 -0.48 -3.95
CA VAL A 160 4.82 0.91 -3.45
C VAL A 160 3.99 1.80 -4.38
N ASN A 161 4.17 1.68 -5.69
CA ASN A 161 3.37 2.45 -6.65
C ASN A 161 1.87 2.13 -6.53
N TYR A 162 1.51 0.85 -6.42
CA TYR A 162 0.12 0.46 -6.19
C TYR A 162 -0.41 0.93 -4.84
N LEU A 163 0.39 0.89 -3.78
CA LEU A 163 0.03 1.44 -2.47
C LEU A 163 -0.24 2.95 -2.56
N ASN A 164 0.60 3.71 -3.28
CA ASN A 164 0.38 5.14 -3.49
C ASN A 164 -0.90 5.44 -4.28
N SER A 165 -1.21 4.63 -5.31
CA SER A 165 -2.48 4.72 -6.03
C SER A 165 -3.67 4.40 -5.12
N ALA A 166 -3.58 3.35 -4.29
CA ALA A 166 -4.60 3.02 -3.30
C ALA A 166 -4.82 4.17 -2.29
N LYS A 167 -3.72 4.79 -1.83
CA LYS A 167 -3.76 5.97 -0.96
C LYS A 167 -4.53 7.13 -1.61
N SER A 168 -4.20 7.45 -2.87
CA SER A 168 -4.88 8.54 -3.58
C SER A 168 -6.39 8.30 -3.70
N ASN A 169 -6.78 7.06 -3.99
CA ASN A 169 -8.19 6.68 -4.08
C ASN A 169 -8.90 6.78 -2.72
N ILE A 170 -8.27 6.32 -1.63
CA ILE A 170 -8.89 6.40 -0.29
C ILE A 170 -8.96 7.82 0.25
N ASP A 171 -7.97 8.68 -0.07
CA ASP A 171 -8.00 10.12 0.22
C ASP A 171 -9.21 10.78 -0.48
N THR A 172 -9.43 10.42 -1.74
CA THR A 172 -10.53 10.95 -2.55
C THR A 172 -11.89 10.47 -2.03
N TYR A 173 -12.01 9.17 -1.74
CA TYR A 173 -13.19 8.59 -1.08
C TYR A 173 -13.54 9.29 0.24
N SER A 174 -12.55 9.51 1.11
CA SER A 174 -12.75 10.13 2.42
C SER A 174 -13.21 11.58 2.30
N SER A 175 -12.63 12.31 1.34
CA SER A 175 -13.02 13.70 1.06
C SER A 175 -14.48 13.80 0.64
N TYR A 176 -14.93 12.96 -0.30
CA TYR A 176 -16.32 13.02 -0.77
C TYR A 176 -17.34 12.42 0.20
N SER A 177 -17.00 11.34 0.90
CA SER A 177 -17.89 10.75 1.90
C SER A 177 -18.14 11.67 3.09
N SER A 178 -17.15 12.46 3.51
CA SER A 178 -17.33 13.47 4.57
C SER A 178 -18.24 14.62 4.13
N MET A 179 -18.15 15.05 2.87
CA MET A 179 -19.05 16.07 2.31
C MET A 179 -20.50 15.58 2.18
N ALA A 180 -20.70 14.31 1.85
CA ALA A 180 -22.03 13.71 1.76
C ALA A 180 -22.74 13.62 3.13
N ASN A 181 -22.00 13.38 4.22
CA ASN A 181 -22.55 13.28 5.57
C ASN A 181 -22.78 14.64 6.27
N ALA A 182 -22.25 15.73 5.72
CA ALA A 182 -22.37 17.07 6.27
C ALA A 182 -23.52 17.90 5.66
N ALA A 183 -24.21 17.36 4.64
CA ALA A 183 -25.30 17.99 3.90
C ALA A 183 -26.67 17.44 4.31
#